data_AF-A0A7H1DZW1-F1
#
_entry.id   AF-A0A7H1DZW1-F1
#
_cell.length_a   1.000
_cell.length_b   1.000
_cell.length_c   1.000
_cell.angle_alpha   90.00
_cell.angle_beta   90.00
_cell.angle_gamma   90.00
#
_symmetry.space_group_name_H-M   'P 1'
#
loop_
_entity.id
_entity.type
_entity.pdbx_description
1 polymer ?
#
loop_
_entity_poly.entity_id
_entity_poly.type
_entity_poly.pdbx_seq_one_letter_code
_entity_poly.pdbx_strand_id
1 'polypeptide(L)'
;METKTTLFTKQDYLPKALSLRILNKRISSVVIGFMMMAGYTTTKAQTALVIPDSNEGSAFIGPYGNAARQLQMIIDDTLLTSLVGKNLTSISFRLPASTATSWPPNNLTMNAFDIYLSESVEPSERQLNFAANVVGTQTQVRSGSLQIPAGALTIGSNPNNFSFKINFTSAWQYNGDNLLIEVRHSGTGIP
;
A
#
# COMPACT_ATOMS: atom_id res chain seq x y z
N MET A 1 48.21 -45.68 -63.78
CA MET A 1 47.02 -45.94 -64.63
C MET A 1 46.11 -44.74 -64.49
N GLU A 2 45.76 -44.16 -65.64
CA GLU A 2 44.92 -42.96 -65.83
C GLU A 2 43.58 -43.07 -65.07
N THR A 3 42.92 -42.00 -64.61
CA THR A 3 42.32 -40.87 -65.38
C THR A 3 42.02 -39.70 -64.42
N LYS A 4 42.38 -38.43 -64.71
CA LYS A 4 41.64 -37.43 -65.55
C LYS A 4 40.15 -37.30 -65.14
N THR A 5 39.50 -36.15 -64.91
CA THR A 5 39.66 -34.78 -65.43
C THR A 5 38.56 -33.90 -64.75
N THR A 6 38.96 -32.79 -64.10
CA THR A 6 38.43 -31.38 -64.14
C THR A 6 36.89 -31.09 -64.24
N LEU A 7 36.26 -29.98 -63.79
CA LEU A 7 36.63 -28.62 -63.36
C LEU A 7 35.35 -27.82 -62.91
N PHE A 8 35.59 -26.69 -62.22
CA PHE A 8 34.84 -25.39 -62.19
C PHE A 8 33.57 -25.13 -61.32
N THR A 9 33.82 -24.33 -60.26
CA THR A 9 33.17 -23.05 -59.80
C THR A 9 31.66 -22.83 -59.82
N LYS A 10 31.11 -22.34 -58.70
CA LYS A 10 30.60 -20.95 -58.55
C LYS A 10 30.29 -20.59 -57.09
N GLN A 11 30.61 -19.36 -56.72
CA GLN A 11 30.30 -18.68 -55.45
C GLN A 11 29.06 -17.81 -55.66
N ASP A 12 28.02 -17.94 -54.84
CA ASP A 12 26.89 -17.01 -54.79
C ASP A 12 26.46 -16.82 -53.31
N TYR A 13 26.47 -15.55 -52.86
CA TYR A 13 26.14 -15.11 -51.50
C TYR A 13 24.64 -14.72 -51.38
N LEU A 14 23.96 -15.26 -50.35
CA LEU A 14 22.82 -14.73 -49.54
C LEU A 14 21.45 -14.43 -50.23
N PRO A 15 20.27 -14.67 -49.58
CA PRO A 15 19.83 -13.86 -48.44
C PRO A 15 19.02 -14.55 -47.31
N LYS A 16 18.98 -13.80 -46.20
CA LYS A 16 18.20 -13.95 -44.97
C LYS A 16 16.69 -13.87 -45.26
N ALA A 17 15.91 -14.90 -44.95
CA ALA A 17 14.45 -14.79 -44.83
C ALA A 17 13.92 -15.71 -43.72
N LEU A 18 13.17 -15.10 -42.81
CA LEU A 18 12.40 -15.69 -41.72
C LEU A 18 11.62 -16.95 -42.13
N SER A 19 11.73 -18.03 -41.35
CA SER A 19 10.61 -18.97 -41.19
C SER A 19 10.77 -19.79 -39.90
N LEU A 20 9.91 -19.49 -38.91
CA LEU A 20 9.69 -20.29 -37.71
C LEU A 20 9.20 -21.70 -38.10
N ARG A 21 10.00 -22.73 -37.83
CA ARG A 21 9.50 -24.11 -37.74
C ARG A 21 10.13 -24.85 -36.55
N ILE A 22 9.34 -24.88 -35.48
CA ILE A 22 9.08 -26.05 -34.63
C ILE A 22 10.35 -26.74 -34.09
N LEU A 23 10.88 -26.23 -32.98
CA LEU A 23 11.82 -26.97 -32.15
C LEU A 23 11.08 -27.57 -30.94
N ASN A 24 10.78 -28.87 -31.06
CA ASN A 24 10.63 -29.89 -30.03
C ASN A 24 10.13 -29.46 -28.63
N LYS A 25 8.80 -29.59 -28.50
CA LYS A 25 8.06 -30.24 -27.40
C LYS A 25 8.97 -31.00 -26.40
N ARG A 26 8.87 -30.63 -25.11
CA ARG A 26 9.13 -31.42 -23.86
C ARG A 26 10.18 -30.90 -22.86
N ILE A 27 10.40 -29.59 -22.72
CA ILE A 27 11.11 -29.05 -21.52
C ILE A 27 10.49 -27.73 -20.99
N SER A 28 9.17 -27.56 -21.04
CA SER A 28 8.52 -26.28 -20.68
C SER A 28 7.58 -26.34 -19.47
N SER A 29 7.72 -27.30 -18.57
CA SER A 29 6.78 -27.42 -17.44
C SER A 29 7.40 -27.33 -16.05
N VAL A 30 8.72 -27.14 -15.91
CA VAL A 30 9.38 -27.05 -14.58
C VAL A 30 9.78 -25.62 -14.21
N VAL A 31 9.95 -24.71 -15.16
CA VAL A 31 10.37 -23.32 -14.86
C VAL A 31 9.18 -22.39 -14.52
N ILE A 32 7.97 -22.70 -14.98
CA ILE A 32 6.77 -21.89 -14.70
C ILE A 32 6.18 -22.20 -13.31
N GLY A 33 6.39 -23.42 -12.79
CA GLY A 33 5.89 -23.83 -11.47
C GLY A 33 6.54 -23.13 -10.28
N PHE A 34 7.79 -22.64 -10.43
CA PHE A 34 8.48 -21.90 -9.38
C PHE A 34 8.06 -20.42 -9.29
N MET A 35 7.43 -19.87 -10.34
CA MET A 35 7.04 -18.45 -10.36
C MET A 35 5.66 -18.19 -9.75
N MET A 36 4.84 -19.23 -9.57
CA MET A 36 3.51 -19.10 -8.95
C MET A 36 3.50 -19.31 -7.43
N MET A 37 4.65 -19.63 -6.83
CA MET A 37 4.91 -19.53 -5.39
C MET A 37 5.61 -18.21 -5.05
N ALA A 38 5.16 -17.10 -5.65
CA ALA A 38 5.36 -15.79 -5.06
C ALA A 38 4.47 -15.73 -3.81
N GLY A 39 4.94 -16.39 -2.75
CA GLY A 39 4.28 -16.42 -1.45
C GLY A 39 3.95 -15.00 -1.05
N TYR A 40 2.74 -14.82 -0.51
CA TYR A 40 2.37 -13.64 0.25
C TYR A 40 3.34 -13.56 1.43
N THR A 41 4.48 -12.90 1.26
CA THR A 41 5.34 -12.57 2.38
C THR A 41 4.58 -11.55 3.21
N THR A 42 4.03 -11.99 4.34
CA THR A 42 3.56 -11.07 5.38
C THR A 42 4.80 -10.41 5.99
N THR A 43 5.33 -9.39 5.31
CA THR A 43 6.40 -8.55 5.85
C THR A 43 5.84 -7.86 7.08
N LYS A 44 6.31 -8.26 8.27
CA LYS A 44 6.04 -7.50 9.49
C LYS A 44 6.76 -6.16 9.37
N ALA A 45 6.11 -5.09 9.81
CA ALA A 45 6.74 -3.77 9.84
C ALA A 45 8.00 -3.83 10.71
N GLN A 46 9.09 -3.22 10.25
CA GLN A 46 10.33 -3.12 11.02
C GLN A 46 10.12 -2.34 12.32
N THR A 47 9.17 -1.40 12.32
CA THR A 47 8.81 -0.59 13.49
C THR A 47 7.33 -0.25 13.38
N ALA A 48 6.64 -0.31 14.52
CA ALA A 48 5.29 0.22 14.67
C ALA A 48 5.34 1.28 15.78
N LEU A 49 4.64 2.38 15.56
CA LEU A 49 4.59 3.51 16.48
C LEU A 49 3.12 3.86 16.72
N VAL A 50 2.74 4.02 17.99
CA VAL A 50 1.39 4.40 18.40
C VAL A 50 1.36 5.89 18.66
N ILE A 51 0.42 6.59 18.02
CA ILE A 51 0.27 8.04 18.11
C ILE A 51 -1.22 8.40 18.22
N PRO A 52 -1.61 9.34 19.08
CA PRO A 52 -0.80 9.91 20.16
C PRO A 52 -0.34 8.84 21.15
N ASP A 53 0.74 9.12 21.89
CA ASP A 53 1.30 8.23 22.92
C ASP A 53 0.50 8.23 24.24
N SER A 54 -0.58 9.01 24.28
CA SER A 54 -1.53 9.09 25.39
C SER A 54 -2.85 8.37 25.07
N ASN A 55 -3.62 8.09 26.13
CA ASN A 55 -4.92 7.47 25.99
C ASN A 55 -5.93 8.40 25.32
N GLU A 56 -6.86 7.82 24.58
CA GLU A 56 -7.95 8.55 23.92
C GLU A 56 -8.88 9.21 24.94
N GLY A 57 -9.09 10.52 24.80
CA GLY A 57 -10.10 11.26 25.59
C GLY A 57 -11.51 11.18 25.01
N SER A 58 -11.65 10.76 23.75
CA SER A 58 -12.94 10.64 23.06
C SER A 58 -12.86 9.69 21.88
N ALA A 59 -14.01 9.20 21.42
CA ALA A 59 -14.11 8.33 20.26
C ALA A 59 -13.80 9.08 18.95
N PHE A 60 -12.92 8.50 18.14
CA PHE A 60 -12.62 9.00 16.79
C PHE A 60 -13.01 7.97 15.74
N ILE A 61 -14.13 8.22 15.07
CA ILE A 61 -14.64 7.37 13.98
C ILE A 61 -14.25 7.88 12.59
N GLY A 62 -13.40 8.92 12.51
CA GLY A 62 -13.09 9.65 11.28
C GLY A 62 -12.88 8.75 10.06
N PRO A 63 -11.87 7.85 10.09
CA PRO A 63 -11.54 6.96 8.97
C PRO A 63 -12.61 5.91 8.63
N TYR A 64 -13.59 5.69 9.51
CA TYR A 64 -14.65 4.70 9.33
C TYR A 64 -16.05 5.33 9.42
N GLY A 65 -16.16 6.62 9.05
CA GLY A 65 -17.42 7.35 9.10
C GLY A 65 -18.46 6.76 8.14
N ASN A 66 -19.73 6.84 8.53
CA ASN A 66 -20.86 6.36 7.73
C ASN A 66 -20.98 7.05 6.36
N ALA A 67 -20.87 8.38 6.34
CA ALA A 67 -20.89 9.23 5.15
C ALA A 67 -19.49 9.46 4.59
N ALA A 68 -19.43 9.97 3.36
CA ALA A 68 -18.18 10.39 2.75
C ALA A 68 -17.50 11.48 3.58
N ARG A 69 -16.17 11.38 3.75
CA ARG A 69 -15.37 12.34 4.52
C ARG A 69 -14.04 12.60 3.84
N GLN A 70 -13.59 13.84 4.03
CA GLN A 70 -12.20 14.24 3.89
C GLN A 70 -11.75 14.70 5.28
N LEU A 71 -10.64 14.16 5.77
CA LEU A 71 -10.09 14.48 7.08
C LEU A 71 -8.58 14.54 7.02
N GLN A 72 -8.00 15.48 7.75
CA GLN A 72 -6.56 15.60 7.94
C GLN A 72 -6.21 15.35 9.40
N MET A 73 -5.15 14.60 9.61
CA MET A 73 -4.47 14.44 10.89
C MET A 73 -3.08 15.02 10.72
N ILE A 74 -2.72 15.96 11.59
CA ILE A 74 -1.40 16.57 11.66
C ILE A 74 -0.71 16.03 12.90
N ILE A 75 0.48 15.49 12.73
CA ILE A 75 1.26 14.86 13.79
C ILE A 75 2.57 15.60 13.93
N ASP A 76 2.85 16.04 15.16
CA ASP A 76 4.09 16.69 15.54
C ASP A 76 5.30 15.75 15.37
N ASP A 77 6.39 16.28 14.83
CA ASP A 77 7.62 15.53 14.53
C ASP A 77 8.29 14.93 15.77
N THR A 78 8.10 15.55 16.94
CA THR A 78 8.64 15.06 18.22
C THR A 78 8.15 13.66 18.57
N LEU A 79 6.94 13.30 18.11
CA LEU A 79 6.37 11.96 18.30
C LEU A 79 6.91 10.96 17.29
N LEU A 80 7.49 11.41 16.18
CA LEU A 80 7.81 10.60 15.00
C LEU A 80 9.30 10.25 14.86
N THR A 81 10.15 10.69 15.78
CA THR A 81 11.61 10.49 15.74
C THR A 81 12.06 9.06 15.43
N SER A 82 11.37 8.04 15.94
CA SER A 82 11.68 6.62 15.69
C SER A 82 11.40 6.14 14.27
N LEU A 83 10.69 6.93 13.46
CA LEU A 83 10.33 6.64 12.07
C LEU A 83 11.23 7.33 11.05
N VAL A 84 12.08 8.27 11.46
CA VAL A 84 12.96 9.02 10.53
C VAL A 84 13.83 8.04 9.73
N GLY A 85 13.87 8.24 8.40
CA GLY A 85 14.55 7.42 7.43
C GLY A 85 13.81 6.12 7.05
N LYS A 86 12.69 5.80 7.69
CA LYS A 86 11.92 4.58 7.43
C LYS A 86 10.82 4.81 6.39
N ASN A 87 10.48 3.73 5.70
CA ASN A 87 9.34 3.68 4.81
C ASN A 87 8.07 3.36 5.59
N LEU A 88 7.12 4.28 5.56
CA LEU A 88 5.76 4.04 6.01
C LEU A 88 5.03 3.20 4.96
N THR A 89 4.44 2.09 5.37
CA THR A 89 3.80 1.12 4.46
C THR A 89 2.36 0.81 4.83
N SER A 90 1.92 1.22 6.01
CA SER A 90 0.56 0.97 6.49
C SER A 90 0.22 1.88 7.65
N ILE A 91 -1.07 2.12 7.85
CA ILE A 91 -1.61 2.72 9.06
C ILE A 91 -2.68 1.81 9.67
N SER A 92 -3.00 2.02 10.93
CA SER A 92 -4.06 1.29 11.62
C SER A 92 -4.75 2.22 12.60
N PHE A 93 -6.05 2.01 12.76
CA PHE A 93 -6.87 2.68 13.75
C PHE A 93 -7.51 1.60 14.64
N ARG A 94 -7.78 1.94 15.89
CA ARG A 94 -8.44 1.05 16.85
C ARG A 94 -9.84 1.54 17.17
N LEU A 95 -10.70 0.65 17.65
CA LEU A 95 -11.99 1.04 18.21
C LEU A 95 -11.80 1.74 19.56
N PRO A 96 -12.63 2.73 19.89
CA PRO A 96 -12.66 3.32 21.23
C PRO A 96 -12.83 2.22 22.30
N ALA A 97 -12.16 2.35 23.44
CA ALA A 97 -12.24 1.42 24.57
C ALA A 97 -13.68 1.17 25.05
N SER A 98 -14.58 2.14 24.85
CA SER A 98 -16.01 2.04 25.18
C SER A 98 -16.84 1.18 24.21
N THR A 99 -16.25 0.70 23.11
CA THR A 99 -16.97 -0.07 22.10
C THR A 99 -17.29 -1.47 22.61
N ALA A 100 -18.57 -1.85 22.58
CA ALA A 100 -19.04 -3.12 23.14
C ALA A 100 -18.95 -4.32 22.18
N THR A 101 -18.74 -4.09 20.89
CA THR A 101 -18.69 -5.14 19.86
C THR A 101 -17.55 -4.91 18.87
N SER A 102 -16.98 -6.00 18.35
CA SER A 102 -16.03 -5.90 17.23
C SER A 102 -16.75 -5.40 15.98
N TRP A 103 -16.06 -4.65 15.13
CA TRP A 103 -16.61 -3.97 13.96
C TRP A 103 -15.78 -4.27 12.71
N PRO A 104 -16.38 -4.27 11.49
CA PRO A 104 -17.80 -4.20 11.19
C PRO A 104 -18.53 -5.51 11.52
N PRO A 105 -19.87 -5.50 11.72
CA PRO A 105 -20.64 -6.71 11.99
C PRO A 105 -20.71 -7.68 10.79
N ASN A 106 -20.54 -7.15 9.58
CA ASN A 106 -20.51 -7.91 8.32
C ASN A 106 -19.32 -7.41 7.48
N ASN A 107 -18.92 -8.17 6.45
CA ASN A 107 -17.92 -7.70 5.49
C ASN A 107 -18.38 -6.37 4.88
N LEU A 108 -17.49 -5.39 4.89
CA LEU A 108 -17.74 -4.03 4.45
C LEU A 108 -16.79 -3.66 3.32
N THR A 109 -17.33 -3.03 2.29
CA THR A 109 -16.56 -2.39 1.23
C THR A 109 -16.76 -0.88 1.30
N MET A 110 -15.67 -0.13 1.43
CA MET A 110 -15.65 1.30 1.11
C MET A 110 -15.19 1.42 -0.35
N ASN A 111 -16.06 1.91 -1.23
CA ASN A 111 -15.81 1.93 -2.68
C ASN A 111 -14.62 2.82 -3.05
N ALA A 112 -14.40 3.92 -2.33
CA ALA A 112 -13.23 4.78 -2.45
C ALA A 112 -12.62 5.03 -1.07
N PHE A 113 -11.31 4.80 -0.95
CA PHE A 113 -10.52 5.04 0.24
C PHE A 113 -9.09 5.41 -0.14
N ASP A 114 -8.84 6.71 -0.22
CA ASP A 114 -7.56 7.27 -0.58
C ASP A 114 -6.82 7.78 0.65
N ILE A 115 -5.50 7.59 0.67
CA ILE A 115 -4.63 8.16 1.70
C ILE A 115 -3.54 8.96 1.01
N TYR A 116 -3.34 10.17 1.49
CA TYR A 116 -2.25 11.04 1.06
C TYR A 116 -1.37 11.41 2.25
N LEU A 117 -0.06 11.45 2.01
CA LEU A 117 0.94 11.89 2.98
C LEU A 117 1.72 13.09 2.46
N SER A 118 2.07 14.00 3.36
CA SER A 118 2.99 15.11 3.10
C SER A 118 3.65 15.55 4.41
N GLU A 119 4.61 16.45 4.31
CA GLU A 119 4.96 17.31 5.44
C GLU A 119 3.77 18.23 5.77
N SER A 120 3.76 18.80 6.97
CA SER A 120 2.69 19.69 7.41
C SER A 120 3.21 20.96 8.07
N VAL A 121 2.30 21.93 8.19
CA VAL A 121 2.46 23.04 9.14
C VAL A 121 2.53 22.51 10.58
N GLU A 122 2.97 23.37 11.50
CA GLU A 122 2.92 23.09 12.93
C GLU A 122 1.48 22.76 13.39
N PRO A 123 1.26 21.78 14.29
CA PRO A 123 -0.08 21.44 14.76
C PRO A 123 -0.85 22.62 15.36
N SER A 124 -0.14 23.61 15.91
CA SER A 124 -0.68 24.86 16.46
C SER A 124 -1.12 25.85 15.37
N GLU A 125 -0.57 25.74 14.16
CA GLU A 125 -0.84 26.60 13.00
C GLU A 125 -1.86 25.99 12.03
N ARG A 126 -2.46 24.85 12.38
CA ARG A 126 -3.43 24.16 11.52
C ARG A 126 -4.57 25.06 11.06
N GLN A 127 -4.94 24.92 9.80
CA GLN A 127 -5.98 25.66 9.12
C GLN A 127 -7.17 24.75 8.79
N LEU A 128 -8.36 25.36 8.69
CA LEU A 128 -9.55 24.65 8.16
C LEU A 128 -9.50 24.50 6.63
N ASN A 129 -8.68 25.30 5.96
CA ASN A 129 -8.34 25.08 4.56
C ASN A 129 -7.29 23.96 4.47
N PHE A 130 -7.72 22.78 4.06
CA PHE A 130 -6.87 21.59 4.03
C PHE A 130 -5.63 21.74 3.13
N ALA A 131 -5.75 22.49 2.03
CA ALA A 131 -4.61 22.75 1.16
C ALA A 131 -3.54 23.62 1.83
N ALA A 132 -3.92 24.47 2.80
CA ALA A 132 -2.99 25.33 3.52
C ALA A 132 -2.19 24.57 4.60
N ASN A 133 -2.57 23.34 4.93
CA ASN A 133 -1.85 22.50 5.90
C ASN A 133 -0.74 21.65 5.27
N VAL A 134 -0.75 21.53 3.94
CA VAL A 134 0.20 20.70 3.18
C VAL A 134 1.49 21.49 2.97
N VAL A 135 2.61 20.91 3.38
CA VAL A 135 3.94 21.40 3.06
C VAL A 135 4.60 20.43 2.08
N GLY A 136 5.30 20.98 1.08
CA GLY A 136 5.96 20.20 0.05
C GLY A 136 4.99 19.44 -0.87
N THR A 137 5.42 18.25 -1.31
CA THR A 137 4.63 17.42 -2.24
C THR A 137 3.72 16.46 -1.49
N GLN A 138 2.41 16.56 -1.74
CA GLN A 138 1.44 15.59 -1.25
C GLN A 138 1.42 14.34 -2.13
N THR A 139 1.75 13.20 -1.54
CA THR A 139 1.87 11.91 -2.22
C THR A 139 0.67 11.03 -1.91
N GLN A 140 -0.02 10.52 -2.94
CA GLN A 140 -1.04 9.50 -2.77
C GLN A 140 -0.39 8.14 -2.51
N VAL A 141 -0.50 7.65 -1.28
CA VAL A 141 0.11 6.37 -0.86
C VAL A 141 -0.85 5.20 -0.94
N ARG A 142 -2.15 5.48 -1.03
CA ARG A 142 -3.20 4.48 -1.22
C ARG A 142 -4.32 5.07 -2.07
N SER A 143 -4.91 4.22 -2.91
CA SER A 143 -6.15 4.54 -3.62
C SER A 143 -7.07 3.33 -3.81
N GLY A 144 -8.31 3.61 -4.22
CA GLY A 144 -9.30 2.59 -4.61
C GLY A 144 -10.10 2.02 -3.44
N SER A 145 -10.74 0.87 -3.65
CA SER A 145 -11.63 0.28 -2.65
C SER A 145 -10.88 -0.27 -1.43
N LEU A 146 -11.43 -0.08 -0.23
CA LEU A 146 -10.97 -0.73 1.00
C LEU A 146 -11.97 -1.79 1.43
N GLN A 147 -11.50 -3.02 1.55
CA GLN A 147 -12.27 -4.16 2.04
C GLN A 147 -11.95 -4.37 3.52
N ILE A 148 -12.98 -4.37 4.36
CA ILE A 148 -12.87 -4.56 5.81
C ILE A 148 -13.70 -5.81 6.17
N PRO A 149 -13.05 -6.94 6.49
CA PRO A 149 -13.75 -8.15 6.91
C PRO A 149 -14.58 -7.93 8.17
N ALA A 150 -15.63 -8.73 8.37
CA ALA A 150 -16.40 -8.74 9.60
C ALA A 150 -15.48 -8.97 10.82
N GLY A 151 -15.64 -8.15 11.87
CA GLY A 151 -14.86 -8.23 13.11
C GLY A 151 -13.38 -7.85 12.97
N ALA A 152 -12.95 -7.24 11.86
CA ALA A 152 -11.56 -6.86 11.64
C ALA A 152 -11.02 -5.89 12.70
N LEU A 153 -11.87 -5.02 13.24
CA LEU A 153 -11.58 -4.17 14.39
C LEU A 153 -12.06 -4.85 15.67
N THR A 154 -11.12 -5.30 16.50
CA THR A 154 -11.38 -6.15 17.67
C THR A 154 -11.51 -5.36 18.96
N ILE A 155 -12.32 -5.88 19.88
CA ILE A 155 -12.43 -5.39 21.26
C ILE A 155 -11.74 -6.33 22.26
N GLY A 156 -11.60 -5.90 23.52
CA GLY A 156 -11.20 -6.77 24.64
C GLY A 156 -9.87 -6.37 25.29
N SER A 157 -9.37 -5.17 25.03
CA SER A 157 -8.19 -4.61 25.70
C SER A 157 -8.47 -3.15 26.09
N ASN A 158 -7.69 -2.59 27.01
CA ASN A 158 -7.78 -1.18 27.37
C ASN A 158 -6.40 -0.52 27.26
N PRO A 159 -6.12 0.20 26.16
CA PRO A 159 -6.98 0.44 24.99
C PRO A 159 -7.17 -0.80 24.08
N ASN A 160 -8.14 -0.78 23.17
CA ASN A 160 -8.33 -1.84 22.18
C ASN A 160 -7.14 -1.96 21.22
N ASN A 161 -6.97 -3.12 20.59
CA ASN A 161 -5.85 -3.38 19.69
C ASN A 161 -6.00 -2.69 18.31
N PHE A 162 -4.87 -2.33 17.71
CA PHE A 162 -4.78 -1.95 16.29
C PHE A 162 -4.83 -3.21 15.40
N SER A 163 -6.02 -3.80 15.28
CA SER A 163 -6.20 -5.12 14.68
C SER A 163 -6.36 -5.14 13.16
N PHE A 164 -6.71 -3.99 12.55
CA PHE A 164 -6.88 -3.88 11.10
C PHE A 164 -5.84 -2.95 10.49
N LYS A 165 -5.02 -3.50 9.58
CA LYS A 165 -3.99 -2.76 8.84
C LYS A 165 -4.50 -2.29 7.49
N ILE A 166 -4.43 -0.99 7.26
CA ILE A 166 -4.66 -0.38 5.96
C ILE A 166 -3.30 -0.23 5.28
N ASN A 167 -3.00 -1.13 4.35
CA ASN A 167 -1.74 -1.11 3.62
C ASN A 167 -1.73 -0.02 2.56
N PHE A 168 -0.57 0.61 2.38
CA PHE A 168 -0.30 1.52 1.28
C PHE A 168 0.00 0.73 0.00
N THR A 169 -0.37 1.29 -1.14
CA THR A 169 0.01 0.77 -2.46
C THR A 169 1.41 1.22 -2.86
N SER A 170 1.90 2.32 -2.28
CA SER A 170 3.27 2.81 -2.41
C SER A 170 3.84 3.13 -1.04
N ALA A 171 5.08 2.70 -0.79
CA ALA A 171 5.82 3.09 0.41
C ALA A 171 6.16 4.58 0.35
N TRP A 172 6.19 5.24 1.50
CA TRP A 172 6.56 6.64 1.61
C TRP A 172 7.63 6.82 2.69
N GLN A 173 8.79 7.37 2.31
CA GLN A 173 9.90 7.56 3.24
C GLN A 173 9.64 8.79 4.10
N TYR A 174 9.60 8.61 5.41
CA TYR A 174 9.51 9.72 6.35
C TYR A 174 10.90 10.26 6.65
N ASN A 175 11.16 11.52 6.30
CA ASN A 175 12.48 12.14 6.40
C ASN A 175 12.65 13.05 7.64
N GLY A 176 11.59 13.25 8.42
CA GLY A 176 11.53 14.25 9.49
C GLY A 176 10.32 15.17 9.31
N ASP A 177 10.26 16.23 10.12
CA ASP A 177 9.21 17.25 10.13
C ASP A 177 7.80 16.73 10.47
N ASN A 178 6.84 17.65 10.61
CA ASN A 178 5.49 17.30 10.96
C ASN A 178 4.82 16.49 9.84
N LEU A 179 4.07 15.46 10.19
CA LEU A 179 3.41 14.57 9.22
C LEU A 179 1.94 14.93 9.06
N LEU A 180 1.53 15.17 7.82
CA LEU A 180 0.13 15.23 7.42
C LEU A 180 -0.32 13.85 6.92
N ILE A 181 -1.42 13.35 7.46
CA ILE A 181 -2.16 12.22 6.92
C ILE A 181 -3.54 12.71 6.50
N GLU A 182 -3.83 12.66 5.21
CA GLU A 182 -5.15 12.95 4.68
C GLU A 182 -5.86 11.67 4.24
N VAL A 183 -7.07 11.46 4.75
CA VAL A 183 -7.94 10.37 4.33
C VAL A 183 -9.14 10.94 3.60
N ARG A 184 -9.41 10.42 2.40
CA ARG A 184 -10.62 10.69 1.62
C ARG A 184 -11.35 9.38 1.41
N HIS A 185 -12.62 9.31 1.79
CA HIS A 185 -13.38 8.08 1.65
C HIS A 185 -14.84 8.29 1.27
N SER A 186 -15.44 7.29 0.63
CA SER A 186 -16.85 7.27 0.23
C SER A 186 -17.82 7.09 1.40
N GLY A 187 -17.31 6.70 2.57
CA GLY A 187 -18.11 6.30 3.72
C GLY A 187 -18.34 4.80 3.76
N THR A 188 -18.71 4.30 4.93
CA THR A 188 -19.01 2.87 5.13
C THR A 188 -20.44 2.52 4.70
N GLY A 189 -21.35 3.49 4.63
CA GLY A 189 -22.77 3.25 4.38
C GLY A 189 -23.49 2.51 5.51
N ILE A 190 -22.80 2.24 6.64
CA ILE A 190 -23.36 1.64 7.84
C ILE A 190 -23.58 2.76 8.87
N PRO A 191 -24.81 2.94 9.40
CA PRO A 191 -25.11 3.94 10.42
C PRO A 191 -24.26 3.82 11.69
#